data_AF-A0A538JUY5-F1
#
_entry.id   AF-A0A538JUY5-F1
#
_cell.length_a   1.000
_cell.length_b   1.000
_cell.length_c   1.000
_cell.angle_alpha   90.00
_cell.angle_beta   90.00
_cell.angle_gamma   90.00
#
_symmetry.space_group_name_H-M   'P 1'
#
loop_
_entity.id
_entity.type
_entity.pdbx_description
1 polymer ?
#
loop_
_entity_poly.entity_id
_entity_poly.type
_entity_poly.pdbx_seq_one_letter_code
_entity_poly.pdbx_strand_id
1 'polypeptide(L)'
;MDPFAVIMLGGTALLVIALMLIGAFHPRSGADVLRWRPTRSPEVEAQNEIDDVDQMLEAANERRRARGLPDRTLDDIERSIREQREAHRRHHEAYVADQEIDQLLALKNERRARRGLPPLTREEYEAQIRKA
;
A
#
# COMPACT_ATOMS: atom_id res chain seq x y z
N MET A 1 -13.58 -2.89 -44.18
CA MET A 1 -12.93 -1.90 -43.31
C MET A 1 -13.28 -0.53 -43.86
N ASP A 2 -13.80 0.37 -43.02
CA ASP A 2 -14.09 1.76 -43.42
C ASP A 2 -12.78 2.47 -43.82
N PRO A 3 -12.66 3.01 -45.04
CA PRO A 3 -11.47 3.75 -45.48
C PRO A 3 -11.06 4.87 -44.53
N PHE A 4 -12.03 5.55 -43.92
CA PHE A 4 -11.76 6.62 -42.95
C PHE A 4 -11.06 6.07 -41.70
N ALA A 5 -11.56 4.97 -41.14
CA ALA A 5 -10.95 4.31 -39.98
C ALA A 5 -9.53 3.83 -40.27
N VAL A 6 -9.27 3.29 -41.47
CA VAL A 6 -7.93 2.82 -41.88
C VAL A 6 -6.93 3.97 -41.96
N ILE A 7 -7.34 5.10 -42.56
CA ILE A 7 -6.48 6.29 -42.67
C ILE A 7 -6.21 6.89 -41.30
N MET A 8 -7.24 7.05 -40.46
CA MET A 8 -7.09 7.62 -39.12
C MET A 8 -6.21 6.75 -38.20
N LEU A 9 -6.45 5.44 -38.19
CA LEU A 9 -5.68 4.52 -37.37
C LEU A 9 -4.24 4.40 -37.88
N GLY A 10 -4.05 4.25 -39.20
CA GLY A 10 -2.72 4.17 -39.80
C GLY A 10 -1.91 5.45 -39.60
N GLY A 11 -2.53 6.63 -39.78
CA GLY A 11 -1.89 7.92 -39.53
C GLY A 11 -1.51 8.13 -38.07
N THR A 12 -2.40 7.76 -37.14
CA THR A 12 -2.11 7.85 -35.70
C THR A 12 -1.00 6.90 -35.30
N ALA A 13 -1.03 5.65 -35.76
CA ALA A 13 0.03 4.67 -35.49
C ALA A 13 1.37 5.14 -36.05
N LEU A 14 1.39 5.67 -37.27
CA LEU A 14 2.59 6.23 -37.88
C LEU A 14 3.15 7.42 -37.08
N LEU A 15 2.28 8.32 -36.61
CA LEU A 15 2.69 9.45 -35.77
C LEU A 15 3.31 8.97 -34.45
N VAL A 16 2.68 8.01 -33.77
CA VAL A 16 3.20 7.44 -32.52
C VAL A 16 4.57 6.80 -32.75
N ILE A 17 4.71 6.00 -33.82
CA ILE A 17 6.00 5.37 -34.18
C ILE A 17 7.05 6.45 -34.47
N ALA A 18 6.71 7.50 -35.23
CA ALA A 18 7.64 8.59 -35.52
C ALA A 18 8.11 9.31 -34.25
N LEU A 19 7.21 9.60 -33.31
CA LEU A 19 7.54 10.21 -32.03
C LEU A 19 8.44 9.29 -31.18
N MET A 20 8.16 7.98 -31.15
CA MET A 20 8.99 7.01 -30.45
C MET A 20 10.40 6.92 -31.06
N LEU A 21 10.51 6.92 -32.40
CA LEU A 21 11.80 6.92 -33.09
C LEU A 21 12.60 8.19 -32.78
N ILE A 22 11.95 9.36 -32.78
CA ILE A 22 12.60 10.60 -32.37
C ILE A 22 13.10 10.48 -30.93
N GLY A 23 12.28 10.04 -29.99
CA GLY A 23 12.70 9.87 -28.59
C GLY A 23 13.84 8.86 -28.42
N ALA A 24 13.84 7.77 -29.17
CA ALA A 24 14.84 6.70 -29.08
C ALA A 24 16.19 7.08 -29.72
N PHE A 25 16.18 7.84 -30.82
CA PHE A 25 17.39 8.21 -31.56
C PHE A 25 17.89 9.63 -31.25
N HIS A 26 17.16 10.42 -30.46
CA HIS A 26 17.61 11.75 -30.05
C HIS A 26 18.73 11.64 -28.99
N PRO A 27 19.87 12.33 -29.16
CA PRO A 27 21.07 12.15 -28.34
C PRO A 27 20.96 12.71 -26.91
N ARG A 28 19.88 13.44 -26.59
CA ARG A 28 19.59 13.96 -25.25
C ARG A 28 18.27 13.42 -24.77
N SER A 29 18.23 12.94 -23.53
CA SER A 29 16.98 12.58 -22.86
C SER A 29 16.17 13.83 -22.56
N GLY A 30 14.85 13.71 -22.39
CA GLY A 30 14.02 14.82 -21.94
C GLY A 30 14.51 15.42 -20.62
N ALA A 31 15.07 14.59 -19.73
CA ALA A 31 15.68 15.02 -18.48
C ALA A 31 16.93 15.89 -18.70
N ASP A 32 17.75 15.61 -19.71
CA ASP A 32 18.92 16.43 -20.05
C ASP A 32 18.52 17.79 -20.64
N VAL A 33 17.43 17.83 -21.42
CA VAL A 33 16.87 19.07 -21.97
C VAL A 33 16.33 19.96 -20.86
N LEU A 34 15.62 19.37 -19.90
CA LEU A 34 15.06 20.05 -18.72
C LEU A 34 16.11 20.31 -17.63
N ARG A 35 17.33 19.77 -17.76
CA ARG A 35 18.36 19.71 -16.71
C ARG A 35 17.78 19.23 -15.38
N TRP A 36 16.91 18.23 -15.42
CA TRP A 36 16.30 17.67 -14.21
C TRP A 36 17.37 16.93 -13.41
N ARG A 37 18.01 17.65 -12.48
CA ARG A 37 18.95 17.14 -11.49
C ARG A 37 18.46 17.57 -10.11
N PRO A 38 18.74 16.79 -9.05
CA PRO A 38 18.54 17.25 -7.69
C PRO A 38 19.14 18.65 -7.51
N THR A 39 18.38 19.57 -6.94
CA THR A 39 18.80 20.97 -6.75
C THR A 39 19.86 21.10 -5.66
N ARG A 40 20.09 20.04 -4.88
CA ARG A 40 20.96 19.95 -3.70
C ARG A 40 21.81 18.69 -3.76
N SER A 41 22.94 18.71 -3.05
CA SER A 41 23.76 17.50 -2.90
C SER A 41 23.08 16.50 -1.95
N PRO A 42 23.41 15.20 -2.04
CA PRO A 42 22.86 14.18 -1.15
C PRO A 42 23.08 14.49 0.34
N GLU A 43 24.22 15.08 0.69
CA GLU A 43 24.55 15.43 2.08
C GLU A 43 23.64 16.54 2.61
N VAL A 44 23.36 17.54 1.78
CA VAL A 44 22.45 18.63 2.13
C VAL A 44 21.01 18.11 2.23
N GLU A 45 20.61 17.18 1.36
CA GLU A 45 19.27 16.58 1.45
C GLU A 45 19.09 15.77 2.73
N ALA A 46 20.07 14.93 3.08
CA ALA A 46 20.06 14.18 4.33
C ALA A 46 19.99 15.09 5.58
N GLN A 47 20.71 16.22 5.57
CA GLN A 47 20.62 17.19 6.66
C GLN A 47 19.24 17.84 6.74
N ASN A 48 18.64 18.22 5.59
CA ASN A 48 17.30 18.78 5.58
C ASN A 48 16.26 17.78 6.12
N GLU A 49 16.39 16.49 5.79
CA GLU A 49 15.50 15.46 6.32
C GLU A 49 15.59 15.35 7.85
N ILE A 50 16.79 15.45 8.42
CA ILE A 50 16.99 15.48 9.88
C ILE A 50 16.36 16.72 10.49
N ASP A 51 16.64 17.90 9.92
CA ASP A 51 16.11 19.17 10.41
C ASP A 51 14.57 19.23 10.32
N ASP A 52 13.98 18.62 9.30
CA ASP A 52 12.53 18.52 9.14
C ASP A 52 11.90 17.63 10.21
N VAL A 53 12.53 16.51 10.57
CA VAL A 53 12.08 15.65 11.68
C VAL A 53 12.10 16.39 13.00
N ASP A 54 13.15 17.14 13.28
CA ASP A 54 13.26 17.94 14.51
C ASP A 54 12.19 19.03 14.57
N GLN A 55 11.93 19.72 13.46
CA GLN A 55 10.86 20.72 13.36
C GLN A 55 9.48 20.09 13.60
N MET A 56 9.20 18.92 13.03
CA MET A 56 7.95 18.21 13.26
C MET A 56 7.79 17.79 14.72
N LEU A 57 8.86 17.30 15.35
CA LEU A 57 8.87 16.88 16.76
C LEU A 57 8.58 18.07 17.68
N GLU A 58 9.24 19.21 17.45
CA GLU A 58 9.04 20.41 18.23
C GLU A 58 7.61 20.96 18.08
N ALA A 59 7.09 21.04 16.85
CA ALA A 59 5.71 21.47 16.61
C ALA A 59 4.68 20.52 17.26
N ALA A 60 4.95 19.21 17.26
CA ALA A 60 4.11 18.24 17.95
C ALA A 60 4.15 18.45 19.48
N ASN A 61 5.34 18.67 20.05
CA ASN A 61 5.53 18.92 21.48
C ASN A 61 4.92 20.25 21.90
N GLU A 62 5.01 21.32 21.10
CA GLU A 62 4.32 22.58 21.37
C GLU A 62 2.81 22.39 21.57
N ARG A 63 2.17 21.63 20.67
CA ARG A 63 0.73 21.28 20.80
C ARG A 63 0.45 20.37 22.00
N ARG A 64 1.43 19.59 22.48
CA ARG A 64 1.31 18.76 23.69
C ARG A 64 1.40 19.64 24.93
N ARG A 65 2.36 20.54 25.01
CA ARG A 65 2.52 21.54 26.09
C ARG A 65 1.29 22.43 26.21
N ALA A 66 0.73 22.89 25.10
CA ALA A 66 -0.53 23.64 25.08
C ALA A 66 -1.72 22.88 25.71
N ARG A 67 -1.67 21.55 25.74
CA ARG A 67 -2.67 20.68 26.37
C ARG A 67 -2.23 20.15 27.74
N GLY A 68 -1.12 20.64 28.30
CA GLY A 68 -0.56 20.17 29.56
C GLY A 68 -0.02 18.74 29.52
N LEU A 69 0.27 18.21 28.32
CA LEU A 69 0.85 16.89 28.13
C LEU A 69 2.38 16.99 28.12
N PRO A 70 3.11 15.98 28.62
CA PRO A 70 4.56 15.96 28.57
C PRO A 70 5.07 15.83 27.14
N ASP A 71 6.26 16.38 26.88
CA ASP A 71 6.96 16.25 25.60
C ASP A 71 7.31 14.80 25.32
N ARG A 72 7.43 14.47 24.03
CA ARG A 72 7.86 13.16 23.54
C ARG A 72 9.20 13.28 22.86
N THR A 73 9.99 12.22 22.99
CA THR A 73 11.21 12.01 22.23
C THR A 73 10.93 11.23 20.95
N LEU A 74 11.90 11.16 20.04
CA LEU A 74 11.81 10.33 18.84
C LEU A 74 11.64 8.84 19.20
N ASP A 75 12.34 8.36 20.23
CA ASP A 75 12.24 6.99 20.74
C ASP A 75 10.84 6.66 21.27
N ASP A 76 10.17 7.62 21.93
CA ASP A 76 8.79 7.46 22.39
C ASP A 76 7.83 7.30 21.21
N ILE A 77 8.06 8.05 20.14
CA ILE A 77 7.27 7.98 18.92
C ILE A 77 7.51 6.62 18.25
N GLU A 78 8.76 6.20 18.08
CA GLU A 78 9.09 4.91 17.47
C GLU A 78 8.45 3.73 18.23
N ARG A 79 8.55 3.76 19.56
CA ARG A 79 7.90 2.77 20.44
C ARG A 79 6.40 2.75 20.21
N SER A 80 5.75 3.91 20.19
CA SER A 80 4.30 4.01 19.97
C SER A 80 3.88 3.47 18.59
N ILE A 81 4.65 3.74 17.54
CA ILE A 81 4.40 3.23 16.18
C ILE A 81 4.51 1.71 16.16
N ARG A 82 5.52 1.16 16.84
CA ARG A 82 5.73 -0.29 16.94
C ARG A 82 4.55 -0.97 17.63
N GLU A 83 4.14 -0.47 18.78
CA GLU A 83 2.98 -0.97 19.53
C GLU A 83 1.69 -0.88 18.70
N GLN A 84 1.47 0.23 18.00
CA GLN A 84 0.32 0.39 17.10
C GLN A 84 0.32 -0.59 15.94
N ARG A 85 1.49 -0.82 15.32
CA ARG A 85 1.63 -1.80 14.23
C ARG A 85 1.37 -3.22 14.72
N GLU A 86 1.86 -3.58 15.90
CA GLU A 86 1.60 -4.89 16.52
C GLU A 86 0.13 -5.06 16.88
N ALA A 87 -0.52 -4.04 17.44
CA ALA A 87 -1.95 -4.06 17.70
C ALA A 87 -2.76 -4.23 16.40
N HIS A 88 -2.43 -3.46 15.37
CA HIS A 88 -3.11 -3.53 14.07
C HIS A 88 -2.95 -4.92 13.43
N ARG A 89 -1.74 -5.49 13.48
CA ARG A 89 -1.45 -6.83 13.00
C ARG A 89 -2.28 -7.89 13.71
N ARG A 90 -2.32 -7.86 15.05
CA ARG A 90 -3.14 -8.80 15.84
C ARG A 90 -4.62 -8.71 15.50
N HIS A 91 -5.14 -7.49 15.34
CA HIS A 91 -6.52 -7.30 14.92
C HIS A 91 -6.81 -7.85 13.52
N HIS A 92 -5.89 -7.60 12.58
CA HIS A 92 -6.02 -8.11 11.21
C HIS A 92 -5.96 -9.65 11.18
N GLU A 93 -5.00 -10.26 11.87
CA GLU A 93 -4.87 -11.71 11.97
C GLU A 93 -6.12 -12.35 12.58
N ALA A 94 -6.67 -11.77 13.66
CA ALA A 94 -7.90 -12.26 14.27
C ALA A 94 -9.09 -12.19 13.29
N TYR A 95 -9.21 -11.09 12.54
CA TYR A 95 -10.25 -10.93 11.52
C TYR A 95 -10.11 -11.95 10.38
N VAL A 96 -8.89 -12.14 9.87
CA VAL A 96 -8.63 -13.10 8.80
C VAL A 96 -8.94 -14.53 9.27
N ALA A 97 -8.51 -14.90 10.48
CA ALA A 97 -8.83 -16.21 11.06
C ALA A 97 -10.35 -16.44 11.18
N ASP A 98 -11.12 -15.41 11.57
CA ASP A 98 -12.57 -15.46 11.64
C ASP A 98 -13.21 -15.72 10.27
N GLN A 99 -12.73 -15.02 9.23
CA GLN A 99 -13.19 -15.23 7.86
C GLN A 99 -12.79 -16.60 7.30
N GLU A 100 -11.60 -17.11 7.63
CA GLU A 100 -11.14 -18.44 7.21
C GLU A 100 -12.04 -19.55 7.76
N ILE A 101 -12.48 -19.42 9.02
CA ILE A 101 -13.44 -20.37 9.63
C ILE A 101 -14.74 -20.41 8.84
N ASP A 102 -15.30 -19.25 8.48
CA ASP A 102 -16.56 -19.18 7.74
C ASP A 102 -16.43 -19.75 6.32
N GLN A 103 -15.30 -19.49 5.64
CA GLN A 103 -15.03 -20.06 4.32
C GLN A 103 -14.89 -21.58 4.36
N LEU A 104 -14.12 -22.11 5.32
CA LEU A 104 -13.96 -23.54 5.50
C LEU A 104 -15.27 -24.23 5.88
N LEU A 105 -16.09 -23.59 6.72
CA LEU A 105 -17.43 -24.05 7.06
C LEU A 105 -18.33 -24.14 5.81
N ALA A 106 -18.32 -23.11 4.96
CA ALA A 106 -19.09 -23.09 3.73
C ALA A 106 -18.69 -24.24 2.79
N LEU A 107 -17.38 -24.43 2.56
CA LEU A 107 -16.85 -25.54 1.74
C LEU A 107 -17.24 -26.91 2.31
N LYS A 108 -17.18 -27.06 3.65
CA LYS A 108 -17.54 -28.30 4.32
C LYS A 108 -19.03 -28.59 4.21
N ASN A 109 -19.87 -27.57 4.38
CA ASN A 109 -21.32 -27.68 4.24
C ASN A 109 -21.75 -27.99 2.82
N GLU A 110 -21.08 -27.43 1.81
CA GLU A 110 -21.30 -27.80 0.41
C GLU A 110 -21.03 -29.29 0.18
N ARG A 111 -19.90 -29.80 0.69
CA ARG A 111 -19.55 -31.23 0.58
C ARG A 111 -20.55 -32.12 1.32
N ARG A 112 -21.07 -31.68 2.48
CA ARG A 112 -22.09 -32.39 3.25
C ARG A 112 -23.43 -32.42 2.54
N ALA A 113 -23.84 -31.32 1.92
CA ALA A 113 -25.06 -31.24 1.12
C ALA A 113 -25.04 -32.22 -0.06
N ARG A 114 -23.90 -32.33 -0.77
CA ARG A 114 -23.71 -33.35 -1.83
C ARG A 114 -23.85 -34.80 -1.33
N ARG A 115 -23.62 -35.02 -0.03
CA ARG A 115 -23.75 -36.33 0.63
C ARG A 115 -25.10 -36.51 1.35
N GLY A 116 -26.03 -35.56 1.24
CA GLY A 116 -27.33 -35.59 1.91
C GLY A 116 -27.25 -35.41 3.44
N LEU A 117 -26.13 -34.92 3.96
CA LEU A 117 -25.95 -34.67 5.40
C LEU A 117 -26.42 -33.25 5.76
N PRO A 118 -26.97 -33.04 6.97
CA PRO A 118 -27.36 -31.71 7.43
C PRO A 118 -26.14 -30.77 7.55
N PRO A 119 -26.35 -29.45 7.33
CA PRO A 119 -25.28 -28.46 7.47
C PRO A 119 -24.81 -28.37 8.93
N LEU A 120 -23.52 -28.12 9.12
CA LEU A 120 -22.93 -27.78 10.41
C LEU A 120 -23.14 -26.30 10.71
N THR A 121 -23.38 -25.99 11.98
CA THR A 121 -23.33 -24.61 12.46
C THR A 121 -21.89 -24.19 12.73
N ARG A 122 -21.69 -22.87 12.89
CA ARG A 122 -20.38 -22.30 13.23
C ARG A 122 -19.84 -22.86 14.55
N GLU A 123 -20.66 -22.87 15.58
CA GLU A 123 -20.31 -23.37 16.92
C GLU A 123 -19.91 -24.85 16.90
N GLU A 124 -20.63 -25.68 16.13
CA GLU A 124 -20.31 -27.10 15.97
C GLU A 124 -18.98 -27.32 15.26
N TYR A 125 -18.68 -26.50 14.25
CA TYR A 125 -17.44 -26.59 13.49
C TYR A 125 -16.23 -26.11 14.32
N GLU A 126 -16.38 -25.00 15.04
CA GLU A 126 -15.37 -24.52 16.00
C GLU A 126 -15.09 -25.56 17.10
N ALA A 127 -16.13 -26.23 17.61
CA ALA A 127 -15.97 -27.29 18.61
C ALA A 127 -15.25 -28.52 18.05
N GLN A 128 -15.33 -28.79 16.74
CA GLN A 128 -14.56 -29.85 16.09
C GLN A 128 -13.09 -29.47 15.93
N ILE A 129 -12.78 -28.24 15.52
CA ILE A 129 -11.40 -27.74 15.40
C ILE A 129 -10.71 -27.77 16.77
N ARG A 130 -11.40 -27.34 17.83
CA ARG A 130 -10.84 -27.31 19.20
C ARG A 130 -10.52 -28.69 19.77
N LYS A 131 -11.16 -29.75 19.25
CA LYS A 131 -10.97 -31.15 19.68
C LYS A 131 -9.97 -31.93 18.82
N ALA A 132 -9.58 -31.37 17.66
CA ALA A 132 -8.61 -31.96 16.74
C ALA A 132 -7.18 -31.56 17.12
#